data_AF-A0A533RX61-F1
#
_entry.id   AF-A0A533RX61-F1
#
_cell.length_a   1.000
_cell.length_b   1.000
_cell.length_c   1.000
_cell.angle_alpha   90.00
_cell.angle_beta   90.00
_cell.angle_gamma   90.00
#
_symmetry.space_group_name_H-M   'P 1'
#
loop_
_entity.id
_entity.type
_entity.pdbx_description
1 polymer ?
#
loop_
_entity_poly.entity_id
_entity_poly.type
_entity_poly.pdbx_seq_one_letter_code
_entity_poly.pdbx_strand_id
1 'polypeptide(L)'
;GWPLQYYKHIITPLPFEEVVKRDDREELLAIRQSLAHLEINGPNTIIGTLPDHTMWVVCDAKKLRPIVVGRTKDTVAFSSEVCGINEILPDRNWEDDIYPNEREIVVVDNNLEVQRWKQ
;
A
#
# COMPACT_ATOMS: atom_id res chain seq x y z
N GLY A 1 -14.54 -3.93 10.66
CA GLY A 1 -14.48 -3.15 9.40
C GLY A 1 -14.18 -4.09 8.26
N TRP A 2 -14.21 -3.61 7.01
CA TRP A 2 -13.75 -4.41 5.87
C TRP A 2 -12.23 -4.58 5.90
N PRO A 3 -11.68 -5.72 5.44
CA PRO A 3 -10.24 -5.95 5.41
C PRO A 3 -9.51 -4.91 4.54
N LEU A 4 -8.43 -4.31 5.07
CA LEU A 4 -7.63 -3.30 4.37
C LEU A 4 -7.05 -3.82 3.04
N GLN A 5 -6.78 -5.13 2.92
CA GLN A 5 -6.29 -5.76 1.69
C GLN A 5 -7.19 -5.48 0.46
N TYR A 6 -8.49 -5.28 0.66
CA TYR A 6 -9.43 -4.95 -0.41
C TYR A 6 -9.41 -3.48 -0.81
N TYR A 7 -8.85 -2.59 0.00
CA TYR A 7 -8.79 -1.16 -0.29
C TYR A 7 -8.12 -0.88 -1.64
N LYS A 8 -7.03 -1.61 -1.94
CA LYS A 8 -6.33 -1.51 -3.22
C LYS A 8 -7.27 -1.82 -4.41
N HIS A 9 -8.13 -2.83 -4.26
CA HIS A 9 -9.09 -3.20 -5.29
C HIS A 9 -10.24 -2.20 -5.43
N ILE A 10 -10.58 -1.46 -4.38
CA ILE A 10 -11.55 -0.37 -4.45
C ILE A 10 -10.98 0.79 -5.28
N ILE A 11 -9.79 1.28 -4.93
CA ILE A 11 -9.23 2.49 -5.55
C ILE A 11 -8.59 2.22 -6.93
N THR A 12 -8.08 1.01 -7.14
CA THR A 12 -7.42 0.57 -8.39
C THR A 12 -7.72 -0.90 -8.64
N PRO A 13 -8.92 -1.22 -9.18
CA PRO A 13 -9.34 -2.59 -9.40
C PRO A 13 -8.37 -3.37 -10.29
N LEU A 14 -8.29 -4.69 -10.07
CA LEU A 14 -7.60 -5.60 -10.99
C LEU A 14 -8.36 -5.67 -12.34
N PRO A 15 -7.65 -5.93 -13.44
CA PRO A 15 -8.29 -6.33 -14.70
C PRO A 15 -9.17 -7.58 -14.50
N PHE A 16 -10.28 -7.67 -15.24
CA PHE A 16 -11.20 -8.82 -15.12
C PHE A 16 -10.50 -10.17 -15.35
N GLU A 17 -9.55 -10.22 -16.28
CA GLU A 17 -8.76 -11.42 -16.58
C GLU A 17 -7.85 -11.88 -15.43
N GLU A 18 -7.48 -10.98 -14.53
CA GLU A 18 -6.72 -11.30 -13.31
C GLU A 18 -7.67 -11.69 -12.18
N VAL A 19 -8.80 -10.99 -12.03
CA VAL A 19 -9.83 -11.29 -11.02
C VAL A 19 -10.34 -12.73 -11.15
N VAL A 20 -10.59 -13.22 -12.36
CA VAL A 20 -11.12 -14.58 -12.54
C VAL A 20 -10.16 -15.69 -12.08
N LYS A 21 -8.86 -15.38 -11.91
CA LYS A 21 -7.84 -16.33 -11.46
C LYS A 21 -7.69 -16.37 -9.94
N ARG A 22 -8.37 -15.47 -9.22
CA ARG A 22 -8.29 -15.33 -7.76
C ARG A 22 -9.27 -16.27 -7.07
N ASP A 23 -8.88 -16.72 -5.88
CA ASP A 23 -9.77 -17.52 -5.02
C ASP A 23 -10.95 -16.69 -4.52
N ASP A 24 -10.72 -15.41 -4.22
CA ASP A 24 -11.71 -14.43 -3.74
C ASP A 24 -12.37 -13.62 -4.89
N ARG A 25 -12.49 -14.22 -6.08
CA ARG A 25 -13.05 -13.55 -7.27
C ARG A 25 -14.46 -12.99 -7.06
N GLU A 26 -15.29 -13.66 -6.25
CA GLU A 26 -16.69 -13.27 -6.05
C GLU A 26 -16.77 -11.97 -5.23
N GLU A 27 -15.94 -11.85 -4.21
CA GLU A 27 -15.76 -10.65 -3.40
C GLU A 27 -15.22 -9.48 -4.24
N LEU A 28 -14.19 -9.73 -5.06
CA LEU A 28 -13.60 -8.71 -5.94
C LEU A 28 -14.61 -8.18 -6.97
N LEU A 29 -15.40 -9.07 -7.59
CA LEU A 29 -16.45 -8.68 -8.52
C LEU A 29 -17.56 -7.86 -7.83
N ALA A 30 -17.99 -8.29 -6.64
CA ALA A 30 -18.98 -7.56 -5.85
C ALA A 30 -18.48 -6.16 -5.47
N ILE A 31 -17.23 -6.05 -4.99
CA ILE A 31 -16.58 -4.77 -4.68
C ILE A 31 -16.60 -3.86 -5.90
N ARG A 32 -16.16 -4.36 -7.07
CA ARG A 32 -16.13 -3.56 -8.29
C ARG A 32 -17.51 -3.10 -8.71
N GLN A 33 -18.53 -3.96 -8.61
CA GLN A 33 -19.91 -3.60 -8.96
C GLN A 33 -20.49 -2.55 -8.01
N SER A 34 -20.22 -2.65 -6.70
CA SER A 34 -20.77 -1.75 -5.69
C SER A 34 -20.02 -0.43 -5.58
N LEU A 35 -18.70 -0.43 -5.79
CA LEU A 35 -17.80 0.67 -5.42
C LEU A 35 -17.07 1.29 -6.61
N ALA A 36 -17.52 1.05 -7.85
CA ALA A 36 -16.90 1.62 -9.06
C ALA A 36 -16.72 3.15 -9.02
N HIS A 37 -17.58 3.88 -8.30
CA HIS A 37 -17.50 5.33 -8.14
C HIS A 37 -16.38 5.80 -7.20
N LEU A 38 -15.75 4.89 -6.45
CA LEU A 38 -14.62 5.15 -5.56
C LEU A 38 -13.26 4.85 -6.22
N GLU A 39 -13.27 4.39 -7.47
CA GLU A 39 -12.05 4.19 -8.23
C GLU A 39 -11.33 5.53 -8.45
N ILE A 40 -10.04 5.56 -8.16
CA ILE A 40 -9.21 6.77 -8.27
C ILE A 40 -8.45 6.71 -9.59
N ASN A 41 -8.94 7.49 -10.55
CA ASN A 41 -8.28 7.66 -11.84
C ASN A 41 -7.19 8.74 -11.75
N GLY A 42 -5.93 8.31 -11.76
CA GLY A 42 -4.77 9.21 -11.88
C GLY A 42 -3.64 8.91 -10.88
N PRO A 43 -2.49 9.59 -11.03
CA PRO A 43 -1.32 9.41 -10.18
C PRO A 43 -1.64 9.68 -8.70
N ASN A 44 -1.44 8.70 -7.83
CA ASN A 44 -1.64 8.86 -6.38
C ASN A 44 -0.73 7.95 -5.57
N THR A 45 -0.40 8.42 -4.37
CA THR A 45 0.12 7.61 -3.26
C THR A 45 -0.67 8.01 -2.04
N ILE A 46 -1.22 7.03 -1.32
CA ILE A 46 -2.04 7.26 -0.12
C ILE A 46 -1.32 6.63 1.06
N ILE A 47 -1.06 7.45 2.09
CA ILE A 47 -0.59 7.02 3.40
C ILE A 47 -1.77 7.14 4.36
N GLY A 48 -2.04 6.07 5.12
CA GLY A 48 -3.15 6.03 6.06
C GLY A 48 -2.78 5.42 7.39
N THR A 49 -3.62 5.69 8.38
CA THR A 49 -3.61 5.05 9.70
C THR A 49 -4.99 4.48 9.98
N LEU A 50 -5.04 3.27 10.52
CA LEU A 50 -6.27 2.68 11.02
C LEU A 50 -6.49 3.08 12.50
N PRO A 51 -7.71 2.95 13.05
CA PRO A 51 -7.99 3.25 14.45
C PRO A 51 -7.18 2.42 15.45
N ASP A 52 -6.67 1.26 15.05
CA ASP A 52 -5.77 0.42 15.85
C ASP A 52 -4.29 0.82 15.73
N HIS A 53 -4.02 1.99 15.12
CA HIS A 53 -2.70 2.56 14.85
C HIS A 53 -1.86 1.84 13.79
N THR A 54 -2.42 0.85 13.09
CA THR A 54 -1.77 0.25 11.92
C THR A 54 -1.56 1.30 10.84
N MET A 55 -0.32 1.50 10.42
CA MET A 55 0.03 2.38 9.31
C MET A 55 0.06 1.61 8.00
N TRP A 56 -0.27 2.27 6.90
CA TRP A 56 -0.21 1.64 5.58
C TRP A 56 0.04 2.65 4.47
N VAL A 57 0.56 2.14 3.35
CA VAL A 57 0.78 2.92 2.13
C VAL A 57 0.46 2.10 0.88
N VAL A 58 -0.09 2.78 -0.12
CA VAL A 58 -0.46 2.22 -1.42
C VAL A 58 -0.19 3.23 -2.53
N CYS A 59 0.18 2.73 -3.71
CA CYS A 59 0.39 3.55 -4.91
C CYS A 59 -0.71 3.33 -5.95
N ASP A 60 -0.83 4.23 -6.92
CA ASP A 60 -1.66 4.04 -8.10
C ASP A 60 -1.18 2.87 -8.99
N ALA A 61 -2.02 2.43 -9.93
CA ALA A 61 -1.76 1.28 -10.79
C ALA A 61 -0.59 1.46 -11.78
N LYS A 62 -0.05 2.68 -11.93
CA LYS A 62 1.12 2.99 -12.74
C LYS A 62 2.33 3.42 -11.90
N LYS A 63 2.18 3.49 -10.57
CA LYS A 63 3.21 3.95 -9.62
C LYS A 63 3.90 5.25 -10.10
N LEU A 64 3.11 6.29 -10.35
CA LEU A 64 3.61 7.54 -10.91
C LEU A 64 4.08 8.55 -9.85
N ARG A 65 3.85 8.24 -8.56
CA ARG A 65 4.30 9.03 -7.43
C ARG A 65 5.35 8.24 -6.63
N PRO A 66 6.50 8.85 -6.30
CA PRO A 66 7.53 8.17 -5.52
C PRO A 66 7.07 7.99 -4.07
N ILE A 67 7.50 6.89 -3.47
CA ILE A 67 7.41 6.64 -2.04
C ILE A 67 8.49 5.62 -1.66
N VAL A 68 9.10 5.83 -0.50
CA VAL A 68 10.06 4.94 0.14
C VAL A 68 9.60 4.67 1.57
N VAL A 69 9.76 3.43 1.99
CA VAL A 69 9.55 2.97 3.36
C VAL A 69 10.92 2.60 3.92
N GLY A 70 11.43 3.43 4.81
CA GLY A 70 12.69 3.20 5.52
C GLY A 70 12.44 2.65 6.91
N ARG A 71 13.39 1.87 7.42
CA ARG A 71 13.27 1.28 8.76
C ARG A 71 14.61 1.15 9.49
N THR A 72 14.54 1.26 10.81
CA THR A 72 15.54 0.77 11.75
C THR A 72 14.89 -0.30 12.62
N LYS A 73 15.58 -0.75 13.67
CA LYS A 73 15.00 -1.67 14.66
C LYS A 73 13.80 -1.06 15.41
N ASP A 74 13.83 0.25 15.62
CA ASP A 74 12.93 0.94 16.55
C ASP A 74 11.97 1.91 15.85
N THR A 75 12.12 2.12 14.53
CA THR A 75 11.29 3.06 13.77
C THR A 75 11.06 2.58 12.34
N VAL A 76 9.84 2.75 11.84
CA VAL A 76 9.52 2.64 10.41
C VAL A 76 8.92 3.97 9.96
N ALA A 77 9.31 4.46 8.79
CA ALA A 77 8.83 5.73 8.27
C ALA A 77 8.56 5.67 6.76
N PHE A 78 7.54 6.42 6.34
CA PHE A 78 7.18 6.59 4.93
C PHE A 78 7.54 8.01 4.49
N SER A 79 8.11 8.14 3.30
CA SER A 79 8.38 9.46 2.71
C SER A 79 8.29 9.41 1.20
N SER A 80 7.90 10.52 0.59
CA SER A 80 7.88 10.68 -0.87
C SER A 80 9.30 10.72 -1.45
N GLU A 81 10.29 11.11 -0.64
CA GLU A 81 11.69 11.23 -1.05
C GLU A 81 12.65 10.49 -0.09
N VAL A 82 13.70 9.91 -0.67
CA VAL A 82 14.77 9.26 0.11
C VAL A 82 15.51 10.25 1.01
N CYS A 83 15.64 11.52 0.61
CA CYS A 83 16.25 12.54 1.47
C CYS A 83 15.46 12.74 2.78
N GLY A 84 14.12 12.62 2.72
CA GLY A 84 13.28 12.66 3.92
C GLY A 84 13.63 11.53 4.87
N ILE A 85 13.74 10.29 4.37
CA ILE A 85 14.15 9.14 5.19
C ILE A 85 15.59 9.31 5.71
N ASN A 86 16.51 9.82 4.89
CA ASN A 86 17.90 10.05 5.31
C ASN A 86 18.01 11.01 6.49
N GLU A 87 17.15 12.03 6.55
CA GLU A 87 17.13 12.99 7.66
C GLU A 87 16.61 12.35 8.95
N ILE A 88 15.54 11.56 8.88
CA ILE A 88 14.89 10.98 10.07
C ILE A 88 15.50 9.66 10.53
N LEU A 89 16.12 8.91 9.62
CA LEU A 89 16.74 7.61 9.84
C LEU A 89 18.12 7.57 9.14
N PRO A 90 19.09 8.38 9.59
CA PRO A 90 20.40 8.51 8.95
C PRO A 90 21.23 7.24 9.04
N ASP A 91 21.12 6.51 10.16
CA ASP A 91 21.93 5.32 10.46
C ASP A 91 21.31 4.00 9.94
N ARG A 92 20.20 4.07 9.20
CA ARG A 92 19.55 2.86 8.67
C ARG A 92 20.39 2.18 7.60
N ASN A 93 20.17 0.88 7.41
CA ASN A 93 20.65 0.18 6.22
C ASN A 93 19.76 0.52 5.01
N TRP A 94 20.32 1.13 3.97
CA TRP A 94 19.55 1.54 2.79
C TRP A 94 19.13 0.35 1.92
N GLU A 95 19.81 -0.80 2.03
CA GLU A 95 19.43 -2.02 1.31
C GLU A 95 18.09 -2.60 1.82
N ASP A 96 17.69 -2.22 3.03
CA ASP A 96 16.42 -2.61 3.64
C ASP A 96 15.25 -1.67 3.27
N ASP A 97 15.50 -0.61 2.50
CA ASP A 97 14.45 0.31 2.06
C ASP A 97 13.46 -0.39 1.12
N ILE A 98 12.17 -0.24 1.42
CA ILE A 98 11.10 -0.82 0.63
C ILE A 98 10.51 0.25 -0.28
N TYR A 99 10.41 -0.09 -1.56
CA TYR A 99 9.75 0.73 -2.59
C TYR A 99 8.49 0.00 -3.04
N PRO A 100 7.31 0.32 -2.46
CA PRO A 100 6.02 -0.29 -2.82
C PRO A 100 5.81 -0.35 -4.34
N ASN A 101 5.25 -1.45 -4.84
CA ASN A 101 4.88 -1.55 -6.26
C ASN A 101 3.42 -1.13 -6.50
N GLU A 102 3.02 -1.12 -7.76
CA GLU A 102 1.69 -0.71 -8.22
C GLU A 102 0.55 -1.66 -7.82
N ARG A 103 0.85 -2.87 -7.33
CA ARG A 103 -0.12 -3.89 -6.90
C ARG A 103 0.07 -4.30 -5.44
N GLU A 104 0.69 -3.45 -4.62
CA GLU A 104 0.96 -3.75 -3.22
C GLU A 104 0.35 -2.72 -2.27
N ILE A 105 -0.03 -3.21 -1.10
CA ILE A 105 -0.19 -2.41 0.11
C ILE A 105 0.96 -2.79 1.04
N VAL A 106 1.70 -1.79 1.50
CA VAL A 106 2.67 -1.99 2.60
C VAL A 106 1.98 -1.58 3.89
N VAL A 107 2.03 -2.47 4.89
CA VAL A 107 1.36 -2.32 6.17
C VAL A 107 2.40 -2.44 7.28
N VAL A 108 2.29 -1.60 8.30
CA VAL A 108 3.17 -1.58 9.47
C VAL A 108 2.29 -1.65 10.70
N ASP A 109 2.49 -2.70 11.50
CA ASP A 109 1.76 -2.90 12.74
C ASP A 109 2.42 -2.17 13.92
N ASN A 110 1.81 -2.28 15.10
CA ASN A 110 2.33 -1.66 16.32
C ASN A 110 3.63 -2.30 16.84
N ASN A 111 4.04 -3.45 16.29
CA ASN A 111 5.31 -4.10 16.59
C ASN A 111 6.42 -3.73 15.60
N LEU A 112 6.16 -2.76 14.70
CA LEU A 112 7.04 -2.34 13.61
C LEU A 112 7.28 -3.45 12.56
N GLU A 113 6.41 -4.46 12.52
CA GLU A 113 6.48 -5.50 11.52
C GLU A 113 5.94 -4.97 10.19
N VAL A 114 6.78 -5.05 9.15
CA VAL A 114 6.42 -4.57 7.81
C VAL A 114 5.89 -5.74 6.98
N GLN A 115 4.62 -5.66 6.61
CA GLN A 115 3.95 -6.64 5.76
C GLN A 115 3.72 -6.06 4.36
N ARG A 116 3.85 -6.91 3.34
CA ARG A 116 3.60 -6.55 1.94
C ARG A 116 2.48 -7.42 1.40
N TRP A 117 1.31 -6.82 1.21
CA TRP A 117 0.15 -7.52 0.69
C TRP A 117 0.02 -7.24 -0.79
N LYS A 118 0.14 -8.29 -1.59
CA LYS A 118 -0.08 -8.22 -3.04
C LYS A 118 -1.57 -8.36 -3.34
N GLN A 119 -2.03 -7.50 -4.22
CA GLN A 119 -3.38 -7.55 -4.80
C GLN A 119 -3.59 -8.85 -5.59
#